data_AF-A0A6P5J3R2-F1
#
_entry.id   AF-A0A6P5J3R2-F1
#
_cell.length_a   1.000
_cell.length_b   1.000
_cell.length_c   1.000
_cell.angle_alpha   90.00
_cell.angle_beta   90.00
_cell.angle_gamma   90.00
#
_symmetry.space_group_name_H-M   'P 1'
#
loop_
_entity.id
_entity.type
_entity.pdbx_description
1 polymer ?
#
loop_
_entity_poly.entity_id
_entity_poly.type
_entity_poly.pdbx_seq_one_letter_code
_entity_poly.pdbx_strand_id
1 'polypeptide(L)'
;MTASINECLELQLLEVEMLYSMFPSKGEFCLEDPNALRRVKSYLKNPTGPLPPRIGFVVMVSDYEGEVELQVGFPHNYPNVKLQLFGRSYYLDRKQQMLLNQDLSAYISTFDAGELCVCAAVQWLRDNSGPYFRKSKLFTEPVAKVKIVKITFHRMWIYSHQICRPELRKRIWDCAKRLNLTGFFLTGKPGIICVEGKKEQCEEFWHTIRYPNWKHISCKHAESVQVEGNGDELRLFQTFEELQFESHGNFRHDYHMDLGKFLEFLKQHKSEHIFQMLFGIESKSSGR
;
A
#
# COMPACT_ATOMS: atom_id res chain seq x y z
N MET A 1 21.75 21.84 38.37
CA MET A 1 22.12 20.50 38.90
C MET A 1 22.29 19.60 37.70
N THR A 2 23.46 18.97 37.52
CA THR A 2 23.66 18.01 36.43
C THR A 2 22.82 16.77 36.73
N ALA A 3 21.89 16.42 35.84
CA ALA A 3 21.03 15.25 36.02
C ALA A 3 21.89 13.98 36.18
N SER A 4 21.45 13.08 37.03
CA SER A 4 22.15 11.80 37.23
C SER A 4 22.10 10.95 35.96
N ILE A 5 23.05 10.02 35.81
CA ILE A 5 23.03 9.08 34.67
C ILE A 5 21.71 8.29 34.64
N ASN A 6 21.11 8.01 35.80
CA ASN A 6 19.84 7.30 35.88
C ASN A 6 18.69 8.11 35.27
N GLU A 7 18.61 9.41 35.58
CA GLU A 7 17.61 10.32 34.98
C GLU A 7 17.79 10.42 33.46
N CYS A 8 19.03 10.51 32.98
CA CYS A 8 19.33 10.49 31.54
C CYS A 8 18.85 9.20 30.86
N LEU A 9 19.10 8.04 31.49
CA LEU A 9 18.65 6.74 30.96
C LEU A 9 17.12 6.60 30.98
N GLU A 10 16.43 7.16 31.96
CA GLU A 10 14.96 7.20 31.98
C GLU A 10 14.41 8.04 30.82
N LEU A 11 14.97 9.23 30.60
CA LEU A 11 14.61 10.10 29.47
C LEU A 11 14.87 9.43 28.11
N GLN A 12 15.98 8.70 27.98
CA GLN A 12 16.27 7.91 26.78
C GLN A 12 15.22 6.84 26.51
N LEU A 13 14.76 6.12 27.53
CA LEU A 13 13.71 5.11 27.39
C LEU A 13 12.38 5.75 26.96
N LEU A 14 12.02 6.89 27.55
CA LEU A 14 10.81 7.64 27.19
C LEU A 14 10.85 8.11 25.74
N GLU A 15 11.99 8.65 25.28
CA GLU A 15 12.13 9.07 23.88
C GLU A 15 11.98 7.89 22.91
N VAL A 16 12.56 6.73 23.23
CA VAL A 16 12.41 5.53 22.41
C VAL A 16 10.95 5.03 22.38
N GLU A 17 10.25 5.06 23.51
CA GLU A 17 8.83 4.67 23.58
C GLU A 17 7.94 5.61 22.74
N MET A 18 8.24 6.91 22.74
CA MET A 18 7.61 7.88 21.84
C MET A 18 7.91 7.57 20.37
N LEU A 19 9.17 7.27 20.03
CA LEU A 19 9.56 6.94 18.66
C LEU A 19 8.86 5.68 18.16
N TYR A 20 8.70 4.63 18.98
CA TYR A 20 7.89 3.47 18.62
C TYR A 20 6.43 3.81 18.27
N SER A 21 5.87 4.83 18.91
CA SER A 21 4.51 5.30 18.64
C SER A 21 4.43 6.14 17.36
N MET A 22 5.48 6.92 17.07
CA MET A 22 5.57 7.77 15.87
C MET A 22 5.90 7.00 14.59
N PHE A 23 6.58 5.86 14.71
CA PHE A 23 7.01 5.00 13.59
C PHE A 23 6.42 3.59 13.73
N PRO A 24 5.10 3.42 13.58
CA PRO A 24 4.41 2.16 13.84
C PRO A 24 4.64 1.10 12.75
N SER A 25 5.10 1.50 11.55
CA SER A 25 5.25 0.54 10.45
C SER A 25 6.49 -0.32 10.64
N LYS A 26 6.39 -1.59 10.22
CA LYS A 26 7.50 -2.53 10.31
C LYS A 26 8.68 -2.05 9.45
N GLY A 27 9.82 -1.83 10.09
CA GLY A 27 11.06 -1.42 9.44
C GLY A 27 11.34 0.08 9.42
N GLU A 28 10.42 0.93 9.92
CA GLU A 28 10.66 2.38 10.04
C GLU A 28 11.58 2.72 11.22
N PHE A 29 11.50 1.95 12.31
CA PHE A 29 12.35 2.08 13.49
C PHE A 29 12.92 0.71 13.88
N CYS A 30 14.25 0.62 13.95
CA CYS A 30 14.96 -0.63 14.24
C CYS A 30 16.04 -0.40 15.31
N LEU A 31 15.95 -1.09 16.45
CA LEU A 31 17.05 -1.13 17.42
C LEU A 31 18.24 -1.89 16.83
N GLU A 32 19.46 -1.40 17.09
CA GLU A 32 20.69 -2.13 16.74
C GLU A 32 20.82 -3.43 17.55
N ASP A 33 20.49 -3.37 18.84
CA ASP A 33 20.36 -4.55 19.71
C ASP A 33 18.94 -4.63 20.31
N PRO A 34 18.15 -5.65 19.97
CA PRO A 34 16.80 -5.85 20.51
C PRO A 34 16.73 -5.92 22.04
N ASN A 35 17.84 -6.25 22.72
CA ASN A 35 17.92 -6.38 24.17
C ASN A 35 18.41 -5.11 24.88
N ALA A 36 18.79 -4.05 24.16
CA ALA A 36 19.34 -2.81 24.74
C ALA A 36 18.40 -2.21 25.78
N LEU A 37 17.13 -2.00 25.41
CA LEU A 37 16.13 -1.41 26.31
C LEU A 37 15.91 -2.27 27.56
N ARG A 38 15.88 -3.60 27.40
CA ARG A 38 15.72 -4.53 28.54
C ARG A 38 16.86 -4.38 29.55
N ARG A 39 18.10 -4.26 29.07
CA ARG A 39 19.28 -4.12 29.93
C ARG A 39 19.33 -2.76 30.63
N VAL A 40 18.97 -1.68 29.93
CA VAL A 40 18.83 -0.36 30.56
C VAL A 40 17.74 -0.37 31.64
N LYS A 41 16.56 -0.93 31.33
CA LYS A 41 15.47 -1.11 32.32
C LYS A 41 15.90 -1.96 33.52
N SER A 42 16.73 -2.98 33.31
CA SER A 42 17.27 -3.81 34.40
C SER A 42 18.27 -3.05 35.27
N TYR A 43 19.14 -2.24 34.67
CA TYR A 43 20.12 -1.41 35.40
C TYR A 43 19.41 -0.37 36.26
N LEU A 44 18.39 0.32 35.74
CA LEU A 44 17.63 1.32 36.48
C LEU A 44 16.93 0.76 37.73
N LYS A 45 16.55 -0.52 37.72
CA LYS A 45 15.98 -1.19 38.90
C LYS A 45 17.01 -1.45 40.01
N ASN A 46 18.28 -1.60 39.66
CA ASN A 46 19.37 -1.84 40.61
C ASN A 46 20.69 -1.22 40.09
N PRO A 47 20.92 0.08 40.32
CA PRO A 47 22.04 0.83 39.74
C PRO A 47 23.37 0.60 40.50
N THR A 48 23.62 -0.64 40.90
CA THR A 48 24.83 -1.04 41.65
C THR A 48 25.84 -1.80 40.79
N GLY A 49 25.46 -2.15 39.55
CA GLY A 49 26.28 -2.89 38.59
C GLY A 49 27.00 -2.01 37.55
N PRO A 50 27.65 -2.63 36.55
CA PRO A 50 28.25 -1.91 35.43
C PRO A 50 27.17 -1.19 34.61
N LEU A 51 27.56 -0.08 33.97
CA LEU A 51 26.66 0.65 33.07
C LEU A 51 26.13 -0.25 31.95
N PRO A 52 24.85 -0.10 31.56
CA PRO A 52 24.26 -0.88 30.48
C PRO A 52 24.89 -0.48 29.14
N PRO A 53 24.75 -1.30 28.08
CA PRO A 53 25.13 -0.87 26.74
C PRO A 53 24.27 0.33 26.30
N ARG A 54 24.86 1.16 25.43
CA ARG A 54 24.18 2.32 24.85
C ARG A 54 23.00 1.88 24.00
N ILE A 55 22.00 2.75 23.91
CA ILE A 55 20.86 2.55 23.02
C ILE A 55 21.25 3.11 21.65
N GLY A 56 21.39 2.21 20.67
CA GLY A 56 21.60 2.53 19.27
C GLY A 56 20.41 2.04 18.44
N PHE A 57 19.99 2.82 17.45
CA PHE A 57 18.89 2.49 16.57
C PHE A 57 18.96 3.25 15.25
N VAL A 58 18.13 2.80 14.31
CA VAL A 58 17.99 3.38 12.98
C VAL A 58 16.55 3.81 12.75
N VAL A 59 16.37 5.01 12.23
CA VAL A 59 15.08 5.56 11.79
C VAL A 59 15.12 5.78 10.28
N MET A 60 14.15 5.21 9.56
CA MET A 60 13.99 5.47 8.13
C MET A 60 13.20 6.77 7.93
N VAL A 61 13.86 7.80 7.42
CA VAL A 61 13.26 9.11 7.13
C VAL A 61 13.05 9.23 5.62
N SER A 62 11.83 8.96 5.17
CA SER A 62 11.42 9.09 3.77
C SER A 62 10.81 10.47 3.48
N ASP A 63 11.19 11.06 2.35
CA ASP A 63 10.51 12.21 1.74
C ASP A 63 10.25 11.94 0.24
N TYR A 64 9.59 12.88 -0.47
CA TYR A 64 9.25 12.72 -1.89
C TYR A 64 10.47 12.57 -2.81
N GLU A 65 11.62 13.12 -2.45
CA GLU A 65 12.84 13.07 -3.28
C GLU A 65 13.72 11.85 -2.98
N GLY A 66 13.64 11.29 -1.79
CA GLY A 66 14.54 10.21 -1.38
C GLY A 66 14.33 9.78 0.07
N GLU A 67 15.10 8.77 0.46
CA GLU A 67 15.07 8.19 1.80
C GLU A 67 16.43 8.37 2.47
N VAL A 68 16.43 8.78 3.74
CA VAL A 68 17.61 8.87 4.59
C VAL A 68 17.46 7.87 5.74
N GLU A 69 18.42 6.97 5.84
CA GLU A 69 18.63 6.13 7.01
C GLU A 69 19.34 6.96 8.09
N LEU A 70 18.62 7.34 9.14
CA LEU A 70 19.17 8.08 10.27
C LEU A 70 19.62 7.11 11.35
N GLN A 71 20.92 6.96 11.51
CA GLN A 71 21.54 6.18 12.58
C GLN A 71 21.69 7.07 13.81
N VAL A 72 21.23 6.58 14.95
CA VAL A 72 21.14 7.32 16.22
C VAL A 72 21.76 6.49 17.32
N GLY A 73 22.71 7.09 18.06
CA GLY A 73 23.31 6.48 19.25
C GLY A 73 23.22 7.41 20.44
N PHE A 74 22.66 6.92 21.55
CA PHE A 74 22.57 7.66 22.80
C PHE A 74 23.79 7.42 23.70
N PRO A 75 24.62 8.44 23.98
CA PRO A 75 25.52 8.41 25.12
C PRO A 75 24.74 8.27 26.42
N HIS A 76 25.33 7.67 27.46
CA HIS A 76 24.70 7.52 28.78
C HIS A 76 24.25 8.85 29.42
N ASN A 77 24.88 9.96 29.02
CA ASN A 77 24.59 11.30 29.53
C ASN A 77 23.65 12.11 28.63
N TYR A 78 23.16 11.56 27.52
CA TYR A 78 22.11 12.22 26.73
C TYR A 78 20.79 12.20 27.51
N PRO A 79 20.01 13.30 27.58
CA PRO A 79 20.11 14.51 26.74
C PRO A 79 21.02 15.65 27.22
N ASN A 80 21.76 15.50 28.32
CA ASN A 80 22.70 16.54 28.77
C ASN A 80 23.93 16.67 27.87
N VAL A 81 24.29 15.59 27.18
CA VAL A 81 25.32 15.56 26.13
C VAL A 81 24.64 15.25 24.80
N LYS A 82 25.15 15.84 23.71
CA LYS A 82 24.63 15.60 22.36
C LYS A 82 24.71 14.12 22.00
N LEU A 83 23.64 13.63 21.36
CA LEU A 83 23.63 12.28 20.80
C LEU A 83 24.54 12.17 19.57
N GLN A 84 24.79 10.94 19.15
CA GLN A 84 25.50 10.65 17.92
C GLN A 84 24.48 10.43 16.80
N LEU A 85 24.64 11.16 15.70
CA LEU A 85 23.77 11.09 14.53
C LEU A 85 24.59 10.85 13.28
N PHE A 86 24.05 10.03 12.39
CA PHE A 86 24.58 9.87 11.05
C PHE A 86 23.47 9.56 10.05
N GLY A 87 23.19 10.49 9.15
CA GLY A 87 22.28 10.31 8.02
C GLY A 87 23.01 9.66 6.84
N ARG A 88 22.51 8.53 6.37
CA ARG A 88 23.02 7.82 5.19
C ARG A 88 21.92 7.70 4.15
N SER A 89 22.25 7.89 2.88
CA SER A 89 21.32 7.65 1.79
C SER A 89 22.05 7.14 0.56
N TYR A 90 21.43 6.21 -0.17
CA TYR A 90 21.93 5.74 -1.46
C TYR A 90 21.85 6.81 -2.56
N TYR A 91 21.05 7.87 -2.35
CA TYR A 91 20.90 8.98 -3.30
C TYR A 91 21.93 10.10 -3.11
N LEU A 92 22.72 10.06 -2.03
CA LEU A 92 23.71 11.08 -1.71
C LEU A 92 25.10 10.61 -2.11
N ASP A 93 25.78 11.39 -2.94
CA ASP A 93 27.21 11.24 -3.13
C ASP A 93 27.98 11.62 -1.86
N ARG A 94 29.26 11.26 -1.81
CA ARG A 94 30.12 11.50 -0.64
C ARG A 94 30.14 12.96 -0.20
N LYS A 95 30.08 13.92 -1.15
CA LYS A 95 30.12 15.35 -0.85
C LYS A 95 28.81 15.79 -0.21
N GLN A 96 27.67 15.42 -0.79
CA GLN A 96 26.36 15.80 -0.25
C GLN A 96 26.05 15.10 1.08
N GLN A 97 26.47 13.84 1.25
CA GLN A 97 26.33 13.15 2.53
C GLN A 97 27.14 13.84 3.63
N MET A 98 28.37 14.30 3.34
CA MET A 98 29.17 15.05 4.31
C MET A 98 28.48 16.37 4.70
N LEU A 99 27.97 17.13 3.72
CA LEU A 99 27.29 18.40 3.96
C LEU A 99 26.00 18.20 4.78
N LEU A 100 25.16 17.22 4.41
CA LEU A 100 23.94 16.92 5.14
C LEU A 100 24.22 16.56 6.61
N ASN A 101 25.24 15.74 6.87
CA ASN A 101 25.60 15.38 8.24
C ASN A 101 26.22 16.54 9.02
N GLN A 102 26.98 17.42 8.36
CA GLN A 102 27.52 18.62 8.96
C GLN A 102 26.40 19.57 9.40
N ASP A 103 25.44 19.83 8.50
CA ASP A 103 24.33 20.74 8.75
C ASP A 103 23.34 20.16 9.77
N LEU A 104 23.06 18.85 9.71
CA LEU A 104 22.28 18.15 10.73
C LEU A 104 22.93 18.26 12.12
N SER A 105 24.25 18.04 12.21
CA SER A 105 24.98 18.15 13.47
C SER A 105 24.99 19.59 13.99
N ALA A 106 25.12 20.58 13.10
CA ALA A 106 25.02 22.00 13.45
C ALA A 106 23.63 22.35 13.99
N TYR A 107 22.56 21.88 13.34
CA TYR A 107 21.18 22.07 13.79
C TYR A 107 20.94 21.47 15.17
N ILE A 108 21.36 20.22 15.42
CA ILE A 108 21.18 19.58 16.73
C ILE A 108 22.05 20.24 17.81
N SER A 109 23.14 20.90 17.42
CA SER A 109 23.96 21.67 18.36
C SER A 109 23.27 22.92 18.90
N THR A 110 22.18 23.40 18.27
CA THR A 110 21.45 24.58 18.76
C THR A 110 20.51 24.29 19.92
N PHE A 111 20.18 23.03 20.18
CA PHE A 111 19.31 22.63 21.30
C PHE A 111 20.03 22.78 22.64
N ASP A 112 19.30 23.06 23.71
CA ASP A 112 19.90 23.16 25.04
C ASP A 112 20.19 21.79 25.65
N ALA A 113 21.10 21.75 26.63
CA ALA A 113 21.37 20.52 27.37
C ALA A 113 20.13 20.09 28.17
N GLY A 114 19.74 18.82 28.03
CA GLY A 114 18.55 18.28 28.67
C GLY A 114 17.35 18.10 27.72
N GLU A 115 17.41 18.65 26.51
CA GLU A 115 16.34 18.52 25.51
C GLU A 115 16.45 17.24 24.67
N LEU A 116 15.31 16.56 24.51
CA LEU A 116 15.16 15.44 23.59
C LEU A 116 15.07 15.97 22.15
N CYS A 117 15.91 15.48 21.25
CA CYS A 117 16.07 16.09 19.92
C CYS A 117 16.02 15.10 18.74
N VAL A 118 15.69 13.82 18.96
CA VAL A 118 15.58 12.87 17.83
C VAL A 118 14.41 13.22 16.92
N CYS A 119 13.24 13.58 17.47
CA CYS A 119 12.11 14.01 16.65
C CYS A 119 12.41 15.28 15.85
N ALA A 120 13.15 16.21 16.45
CA ALA A 120 13.62 17.41 15.74
C ALA A 120 14.59 17.05 14.61
N ALA A 121 15.52 16.12 14.84
CA ALA A 121 16.44 15.62 13.81
C ALA A 121 15.68 14.99 12.64
N VAL A 122 14.68 14.16 12.92
CA VAL A 122 13.85 13.55 11.87
C VAL A 122 13.07 14.61 11.09
N GLN A 123 12.46 15.58 11.78
CA GLN A 123 11.71 16.63 11.12
C GLN A 123 12.63 17.51 10.26
N TRP A 124 13.80 17.87 10.76
CA TRP A 124 14.80 18.62 10.00
C TRP A 124 15.23 17.88 8.73
N LEU A 125 15.45 16.57 8.81
CA LEU A 125 15.77 15.77 7.62
C LEU A 125 14.63 15.75 6.60
N ARG A 126 13.37 15.66 7.03
CA ARG A 126 12.21 15.76 6.13
C ARG A 126 12.19 17.10 5.42
N ASP A 127 12.45 18.19 6.13
CA ASP A 127 12.34 19.54 5.58
C ASP A 127 13.56 19.96 4.72
N ASN A 128 14.74 19.38 4.98
CA ASN A 128 16.00 19.87 4.41
C ASN A 128 16.74 18.85 3.52
N SER A 129 16.35 17.57 3.47
CA SER A 129 17.06 16.56 2.69
C SER A 129 17.03 16.80 1.17
N GLY A 130 15.93 17.33 0.66
CA GLY A 130 15.69 17.54 -0.77
C GLY A 130 16.80 18.26 -1.54
N PRO A 131 17.21 19.47 -1.11
CA PRO A 131 18.32 20.21 -1.71
C PRO A 131 19.65 19.43 -1.81
N TYR A 132 19.95 18.53 -0.86
CA TYR A 132 21.16 17.70 -0.92
C TYR A 132 21.03 16.59 -1.96
N PHE A 133 19.84 16.00 -2.09
CA PHE A 133 19.55 15.05 -3.15
C PHE A 133 19.74 15.72 -4.52
N ARG A 134 19.07 16.85 -4.81
CA ARG A 134 19.19 17.52 -6.12
C ARG A 134 20.61 17.92 -6.52
N LYS A 135 21.50 18.17 -5.55
CA LYS A 135 22.91 18.55 -5.77
C LYS A 135 23.86 17.34 -5.84
N SER A 136 23.36 16.14 -5.59
CA SER A 136 24.14 14.89 -5.60
C SER A 136 24.32 14.39 -7.02
N LYS A 137 25.52 13.92 -7.36
CA LYS A 137 25.79 13.26 -8.65
C LYS A 137 25.13 11.89 -8.78
N LEU A 138 24.78 11.27 -7.65
CA LEU A 138 24.05 10.00 -7.59
C LEU A 138 22.54 10.19 -7.69
N PHE A 139 22.07 11.42 -7.48
CA PHE A 139 20.68 11.74 -7.68
C PHE A 139 20.42 11.90 -9.17
N THR A 140 19.76 10.90 -9.72
CA THR A 140 19.03 11.09 -10.97
C THR A 140 17.78 11.88 -10.59
N GLU A 141 17.49 12.99 -11.29
CA GLU A 141 16.17 13.62 -11.16
C GLU A 141 15.13 12.50 -11.22
N PRO A 142 14.20 12.42 -10.27
CA PRO A 142 13.09 11.51 -10.42
C PRO A 142 12.36 11.98 -11.67
N VAL A 143 12.60 11.32 -12.81
CA VAL A 143 11.56 11.15 -13.84
C VAL A 143 10.39 10.66 -13.02
N ALA A 144 9.44 11.57 -12.76
CA ALA A 144 8.51 11.54 -11.65
C ALA A 144 8.44 10.13 -11.05
N LYS A 145 9.07 9.91 -9.88
CA LYS A 145 8.68 8.78 -9.04
C LYS A 145 7.25 9.09 -8.63
N VAL A 146 6.31 8.85 -9.56
CA VAL A 146 4.94 8.55 -9.27
C VAL A 146 5.08 7.54 -8.15
N LYS A 147 4.63 7.92 -6.94
CA LYS A 147 4.43 6.98 -5.85
C LYS A 147 3.98 5.70 -6.52
N ILE A 148 4.74 4.61 -6.41
CA ILE A 148 4.20 3.33 -6.83
C ILE A 148 3.09 3.07 -5.81
N VAL A 149 1.93 3.68 -6.06
CA VAL A 149 0.70 3.40 -5.35
C VAL A 149 0.46 1.97 -5.76
N LYS A 150 0.80 1.05 -4.85
CA LYS A 150 0.42 -0.33 -4.98
C LYS A 150 -1.09 -0.34 -4.90
N ILE A 151 -1.75 -0.27 -6.05
CA ILE A 151 -3.18 -0.44 -6.12
C ILE A 151 -3.46 -1.95 -6.10
N THR A 152 -4.61 -2.33 -5.57
CA THR A 152 -5.12 -3.68 -5.80
C THR A 152 -6.00 -3.63 -7.04
N PHE A 153 -5.52 -4.19 -8.14
CA PHE A 153 -6.37 -4.47 -9.30
C PHE A 153 -7.35 -5.58 -8.91
N HIS A 154 -8.62 -5.41 -9.29
CA HIS A 154 -9.68 -6.34 -8.97
C HIS A 154 -10.54 -6.60 -10.20
N ARG A 155 -10.88 -7.88 -10.39
CA ARG A 155 -11.85 -8.33 -11.39
C ARG A 155 -12.94 -9.12 -10.69
N MET A 156 -14.19 -8.73 -10.90
CA MET A 156 -15.34 -9.41 -10.31
C MET A 156 -16.22 -10.04 -11.39
N TRP A 157 -16.58 -11.30 -11.19
CA TRP A 157 -17.45 -12.08 -12.06
C TRP A 157 -18.77 -12.33 -11.34
N ILE A 158 -19.82 -11.68 -11.81
CA ILE A 158 -21.11 -11.60 -11.13
C ILE A 158 -22.15 -12.31 -12.00
N TYR A 159 -22.79 -13.30 -11.39
CA TYR A 159 -23.93 -13.99 -11.97
C TYR A 159 -25.22 -13.34 -11.52
N SER A 160 -26.15 -13.18 -12.45
CA SER A 160 -27.51 -12.74 -12.21
C SER A 160 -28.49 -13.66 -12.93
N HIS A 161 -29.65 -13.88 -12.34
CA HIS A 161 -30.70 -14.66 -13.00
C HIS A 161 -31.12 -14.04 -14.36
N GLN A 162 -31.21 -12.71 -14.43
CA GLN A 162 -31.55 -12.00 -15.65
C GLN A 162 -31.15 -10.51 -15.65
N ILE A 163 -30.75 -9.99 -16.81
CA ILE A 163 -30.55 -8.55 -17.06
C ILE A 163 -31.38 -8.13 -18.30
N CYS A 164 -32.66 -7.81 -18.08
CA CYS A 164 -33.58 -7.46 -19.17
C CYS A 164 -34.13 -6.03 -19.08
N ARG A 165 -34.27 -5.48 -17.87
CA ARG A 165 -34.93 -4.18 -17.65
C ARG A 165 -34.05 -3.01 -18.14
N PRO A 166 -34.56 -2.10 -18.98
CA PRO A 166 -33.79 -0.94 -19.46
C PRO A 166 -33.21 -0.10 -18.34
N GLU A 167 -33.95 0.08 -17.23
CA GLU A 167 -33.50 0.86 -16.07
C GLU A 167 -32.31 0.18 -15.38
N LEU A 168 -32.31 -1.16 -15.35
CA LEU A 168 -31.23 -1.94 -14.76
C LEU A 168 -29.97 -1.89 -15.64
N ARG A 169 -30.14 -2.02 -16.96
CA ARG A 169 -29.03 -1.89 -17.93
C ARG A 169 -28.39 -0.51 -17.84
N LYS A 170 -29.21 0.54 -17.88
CA LYS A 170 -28.76 1.93 -17.72
C LYS A 170 -28.02 2.13 -16.40
N ARG A 171 -28.54 1.58 -15.30
CA ARG A 171 -27.90 1.67 -13.99
C ARG A 171 -26.52 0.98 -13.96
N ILE A 172 -26.40 -0.21 -14.54
CA ILE A 172 -25.12 -0.93 -14.64
C ILE A 172 -24.12 -0.08 -15.43
N TRP A 173 -24.55 0.41 -16.60
CA TRP A 173 -23.75 1.26 -17.47
C TRP A 173 -23.28 2.54 -16.77
N ASP A 174 -24.22 3.31 -16.21
CA ASP A 174 -23.93 4.58 -15.53
C ASP A 174 -23.00 4.37 -14.33
N CYS A 175 -23.17 3.27 -13.59
CA CYS A 175 -22.32 2.93 -12.46
C CYS A 175 -20.90 2.57 -12.89
N ALA A 176 -20.74 1.72 -13.91
CA ALA A 176 -19.42 1.32 -14.42
C ALA A 176 -18.67 2.53 -14.99
N LYS A 177 -19.35 3.37 -15.78
CA LYS A 177 -18.79 4.60 -16.34
C LYS A 177 -18.39 5.61 -15.25
N ARG A 178 -19.24 5.83 -14.26
CA ARG A 178 -18.96 6.74 -13.12
C ARG A 178 -17.73 6.29 -12.33
N LEU A 179 -17.54 4.99 -12.18
CA LEU A 179 -16.43 4.39 -11.41
C LEU A 179 -15.19 4.09 -12.26
N ASN A 180 -15.20 4.45 -13.55
CA ASN A 180 -14.13 4.19 -14.51
C ASN A 180 -13.70 2.72 -14.57
N LEU A 181 -14.68 1.82 -14.57
CA LEU A 181 -14.50 0.37 -14.69
C LEU A 181 -14.60 -0.06 -16.15
N THR A 182 -13.87 -1.12 -16.51
CA THR A 182 -14.00 -1.81 -17.80
C THR A 182 -14.59 -3.20 -17.59
N GLY A 183 -14.95 -3.90 -18.66
CA GLY A 183 -15.62 -5.20 -18.58
C GLY A 183 -16.86 -5.27 -19.46
N PHE A 184 -17.88 -5.99 -19.01
CA PHE A 184 -19.11 -6.10 -19.77
C PHE A 184 -20.29 -6.47 -18.88
N PHE A 185 -21.49 -6.32 -19.42
CA PHE A 185 -22.64 -7.09 -18.96
C PHE A 185 -23.37 -7.77 -20.11
N LEU A 186 -23.63 -9.06 -19.94
CA LEU A 186 -24.45 -9.87 -20.82
C LEU A 186 -25.91 -9.71 -20.42
N THR A 187 -26.71 -9.21 -21.35
CA THR A 187 -28.16 -9.08 -21.15
C THR A 187 -28.88 -10.42 -21.33
N GLY A 188 -30.15 -10.51 -20.94
CA GLY A 188 -30.95 -11.74 -21.08
C GLY A 188 -30.82 -12.70 -19.90
N LYS A 189 -31.04 -13.99 -20.17
CA LYS A 189 -31.02 -15.10 -19.20
C LYS A 189 -29.95 -16.14 -19.59
N PRO A 190 -28.95 -16.42 -18.74
CA PRO A 190 -28.61 -15.72 -17.50
C PRO A 190 -27.99 -14.34 -17.80
N GLY A 191 -28.07 -13.43 -16.82
CA GLY A 191 -27.35 -12.18 -16.87
C GLY A 191 -25.95 -12.34 -16.27
N ILE A 192 -24.93 -11.83 -16.91
CA ILE A 192 -23.54 -11.93 -16.44
C ILE A 192 -22.94 -10.53 -16.42
N ILE A 193 -22.17 -10.21 -15.39
CA ILE A 193 -21.45 -8.94 -15.32
C ILE A 193 -19.99 -9.25 -15.00
N CYS A 194 -19.08 -8.68 -15.75
CA CYS A 194 -17.66 -8.60 -15.42
C CYS A 194 -17.29 -7.14 -15.23
N VAL A 195 -16.62 -6.82 -14.12
CA VAL A 195 -16.02 -5.49 -13.91
C VAL A 195 -14.56 -5.63 -13.52
N GLU A 196 -13.73 -4.75 -14.09
CA GLU A 196 -12.29 -4.68 -13.93
C GLU A 196 -11.87 -3.25 -13.57
N GLY A 197 -11.02 -3.11 -12.56
CA GLY A 197 -10.49 -1.80 -12.16
C GLY A 197 -9.83 -1.85 -10.79
N LYS A 198 -9.79 -0.71 -10.08
CA LYS A 198 -9.29 -0.72 -8.70
C LYS A 198 -10.29 -1.41 -7.78
N LYS A 199 -9.78 -2.10 -6.77
CA LYS A 199 -10.60 -2.86 -5.82
C LYS A 199 -11.72 -2.03 -5.21
N GLU A 200 -11.42 -0.82 -4.77
CA GLU A 200 -12.39 0.06 -4.11
C GLU A 200 -13.56 0.41 -5.04
N GLN A 201 -13.28 0.58 -6.34
CA GLN A 201 -14.28 0.90 -7.35
C GLN A 201 -15.12 -0.32 -7.71
N CYS A 202 -14.52 -1.50 -7.80
CA CYS A 202 -15.24 -2.75 -8.05
C CYS A 202 -16.16 -3.11 -6.88
N GLU A 203 -15.70 -2.93 -5.64
CA GLU A 203 -16.51 -3.13 -4.43
C GLU A 203 -17.66 -2.12 -4.36
N GLU A 204 -17.39 -0.83 -4.64
CA GLU A 204 -18.43 0.20 -4.72
C GLU A 204 -19.47 -0.09 -5.81
N PHE A 205 -19.04 -0.59 -6.98
CA PHE A 205 -19.94 -1.05 -8.03
C PHE A 205 -20.85 -2.16 -7.52
N TRP A 206 -20.27 -3.18 -6.87
CA TRP A 206 -21.01 -4.31 -6.30
C TRP A 206 -22.04 -3.86 -5.27
N HIS A 207 -21.64 -2.99 -4.33
CA HIS A 207 -22.53 -2.39 -3.34
C HIS A 207 -23.68 -1.62 -4.01
N THR A 208 -23.34 -0.81 -5.02
CA THR A 208 -24.30 0.00 -5.75
C THR A 208 -25.31 -0.88 -6.48
N ILE A 209 -24.92 -1.89 -7.24
CA ILE A 209 -25.87 -2.66 -8.06
C ILE A 209 -26.73 -3.64 -7.25
N ARG A 210 -26.22 -4.14 -6.12
CA ARG A 210 -26.90 -5.14 -5.28
C ARG A 210 -28.08 -4.56 -4.52
N TYR A 211 -27.98 -3.33 -4.02
CA TYR A 211 -29.02 -2.68 -3.21
C TYR A 211 -29.96 -1.84 -4.08
N PRO A 212 -31.26 -1.64 -3.78
CA PRO A 212 -32.13 -2.37 -2.85
C PRO A 212 -32.98 -3.50 -3.51
N ASN A 213 -33.02 -3.63 -4.84
CA ASN A 213 -34.10 -4.38 -5.53
C ASN A 213 -33.65 -5.56 -6.43
N TRP A 214 -32.37 -5.94 -6.47
CA TRP A 214 -31.91 -7.02 -7.35
C TRP A 214 -31.92 -8.38 -6.65
N LYS A 215 -32.99 -9.15 -6.85
CA LYS A 215 -33.13 -10.53 -6.34
C LYS A 215 -32.33 -11.51 -7.22
N HIS A 216 -31.61 -12.46 -6.63
CA HIS A 216 -30.80 -13.49 -7.30
C HIS A 216 -29.60 -12.96 -8.12
N ILE A 217 -28.76 -12.14 -7.47
CA ILE A 217 -27.44 -11.74 -7.96
C ILE A 217 -26.36 -12.23 -6.98
N SER A 218 -25.25 -12.75 -7.50
CA SER A 218 -24.13 -13.25 -6.69
C SER A 218 -22.80 -13.04 -7.40
N CYS A 219 -21.79 -12.52 -6.70
CA CYS A 219 -20.40 -12.60 -7.14
C CYS A 219 -19.94 -14.06 -7.03
N LYS A 220 -19.60 -14.68 -8.17
CA LYS A 220 -19.20 -16.10 -8.25
C LYS A 220 -17.69 -16.28 -8.17
N HIS A 221 -16.94 -15.32 -8.69
CA HIS A 221 -15.49 -15.34 -8.65
C HIS A 221 -14.95 -13.91 -8.59
N ALA A 222 -13.79 -13.75 -7.96
CA ALA A 222 -13.09 -12.48 -7.95
C ALA A 222 -11.58 -12.71 -7.92
N GLU A 223 -10.86 -11.94 -8.73
CA GLU A 223 -9.40 -12.01 -8.85
C GLU A 223 -8.83 -10.70 -8.29
N SER A 224 -7.79 -10.80 -7.46
CA SER A 224 -7.13 -9.62 -6.87
C SER A 224 -5.63 -9.73 -7.03
N VAL A 225 -5.01 -8.71 -7.60
CA VAL A 225 -3.56 -8.65 -7.82
C VAL A 225 -3.05 -7.28 -7.37
N GLN A 226 -2.00 -7.26 -6.55
CA GLN A 226 -1.30 -6.02 -6.24
C GLN A 226 -0.40 -5.65 -7.40
N VAL A 227 -0.53 -4.44 -7.92
CA VAL A 227 0.23 -3.96 -9.07
C VAL A 227 0.87 -2.60 -8.81
N GLU A 228 2.03 -2.43 -9.43
CA GLU A 228 2.74 -1.17 -9.47
C GLU A 228 2.18 -0.33 -10.64
N GLY A 229 1.47 0.77 -10.34
CA GLY A 229 0.84 1.61 -11.37
C GLY A 229 -0.69 1.54 -11.39
N ASN A 230 -1.32 1.70 -12.56
CA ASN A 230 -2.79 1.76 -12.69
C ASN A 230 -3.46 0.40 -12.99
N GLY A 231 -2.66 -0.65 -13.23
CA GLY A 231 -3.15 -2.00 -13.47
C GLY A 231 -3.83 -2.22 -14.83
N ASP A 232 -3.71 -1.28 -15.76
CA ASP A 232 -4.40 -1.38 -17.05
C ASP A 232 -3.91 -2.57 -17.90
N GLU A 233 -2.67 -3.01 -17.72
CA GLU A 233 -2.11 -4.21 -18.38
C GLU A 233 -2.82 -5.51 -17.98
N LEU A 234 -3.51 -5.53 -16.83
CA LEU A 234 -4.27 -6.70 -16.36
C LEU A 234 -5.71 -6.73 -16.89
N ARG A 235 -6.17 -5.68 -17.57
CA ARG A 235 -7.53 -5.63 -18.14
C ARG A 235 -7.64 -6.62 -19.28
N LEU A 236 -8.62 -7.51 -19.19
CA LEU A 236 -9.01 -8.36 -20.32
C LEU A 236 -9.94 -7.61 -21.26
N PHE A 237 -10.65 -6.61 -20.75
CA PHE A 237 -11.61 -5.79 -21.48
C PHE A 237 -11.19 -4.33 -21.43
N GLN A 238 -10.96 -3.71 -22.59
CA GLN A 238 -10.47 -2.32 -22.69
C GLN A 238 -11.57 -1.28 -22.45
N THR A 239 -12.81 -1.65 -22.74
CA THR A 239 -14.02 -0.83 -22.63
C THR A 239 -15.04 -1.52 -21.73
N PHE A 240 -16.09 -0.80 -21.34
CA PHE A 240 -17.26 -1.41 -20.70
C PHE A 240 -18.37 -1.56 -21.73
N GLU A 241 -18.82 -2.78 -21.99
CA GLU A 241 -19.72 -3.08 -23.12
C GLU A 241 -20.99 -3.82 -22.71
N GLU A 242 -22.08 -3.56 -23.44
CA GLU A 242 -23.31 -4.33 -23.37
C GLU A 242 -23.22 -5.46 -24.40
N LEU A 243 -23.26 -6.72 -23.94
CA LEU A 243 -23.22 -7.89 -24.80
C LEU A 243 -24.61 -8.48 -24.99
N GLN A 244 -24.86 -8.91 -26.23
CA GLN A 244 -26.09 -9.59 -26.62
C GLN A 244 -25.78 -10.71 -27.64
N PHE A 245 -25.81 -11.95 -27.16
CA PHE A 245 -25.70 -13.17 -27.96
C PHE A 245 -27.08 -13.83 -28.10
N GLU A 246 -27.87 -13.33 -29.05
CA GLU A 246 -29.18 -13.91 -29.34
C GLU A 246 -29.04 -15.36 -29.85
N SER A 247 -29.85 -16.25 -29.29
CA SER A 247 -30.05 -17.59 -29.82
C SER A 247 -31.05 -17.52 -30.96
N HIS A 248 -30.73 -18.10 -32.12
CA HIS A 248 -31.66 -18.21 -33.24
C HIS A 248 -32.72 -19.28 -32.94
N GLY A 249 -33.69 -18.93 -32.10
CA GLY A 249 -34.83 -19.77 -31.77
C GLY A 249 -36.13 -18.97 -31.79
N ASN A 250 -37.13 -19.45 -32.53
CA ASN A 250 -38.42 -18.80 -32.81
C ASN A 250 -39.37 -18.60 -31.60
N PHE A 251 -38.87 -18.53 -30.37
CA PHE A 251 -39.70 -18.37 -29.17
C PHE A 251 -39.62 -16.94 -28.64
N ARG A 252 -40.59 -16.11 -29.07
CA ARG A 252 -40.77 -14.68 -28.75
C ARG A 252 -40.87 -14.31 -27.26
N HIS A 253 -40.64 -15.23 -26.32
CA HIS A 253 -40.80 -14.97 -24.89
C HIS A 253 -39.68 -15.46 -23.97
N ASP A 254 -38.63 -16.10 -24.47
CA ASP A 254 -37.49 -16.46 -23.63
C ASP A 254 -36.19 -15.91 -24.22
N TYR A 255 -35.70 -14.83 -23.60
CA TYR A 255 -34.39 -14.21 -23.85
C TYR A 255 -33.27 -15.12 -23.36
N HIS A 256 -33.16 -16.31 -23.94
CA HIS A 256 -32.07 -17.24 -23.65
C HIS A 256 -30.83 -16.86 -24.46
N MET A 257 -29.72 -16.67 -23.75
CA MET A 257 -28.44 -16.32 -24.35
C MET A 257 -27.72 -17.55 -24.86
N ASP A 258 -27.06 -17.41 -26.01
CA ASP A 258 -26.19 -18.46 -26.55
C ASP A 258 -24.92 -18.55 -25.70
N LEU A 259 -24.91 -19.51 -24.76
CA LEU A 259 -23.76 -19.78 -23.89
C LEU A 259 -22.54 -20.29 -24.67
N GLY A 260 -22.73 -20.85 -25.87
CA GLY A 260 -21.63 -21.25 -26.76
C GLY A 260 -20.87 -20.05 -27.28
N LYS A 261 -21.60 -19.05 -27.81
CA LYS A 261 -21.01 -17.76 -28.21
C LYS A 261 -20.38 -17.01 -27.03
N PHE A 262 -20.99 -17.08 -25.85
CA PHE A 262 -20.39 -16.52 -24.63
C PHE A 262 -19.08 -17.21 -24.25
N LEU A 263 -18.99 -18.54 -24.38
CA LEU A 263 -17.74 -19.27 -24.15
C LEU A 263 -16.66 -18.91 -25.18
N GLU A 264 -17.03 -18.75 -26.45
CA GLU A 264 -16.11 -18.27 -27.49
C GLU A 264 -15.58 -16.87 -27.20
N PHE A 265 -16.45 -15.96 -26.75
CA PHE A 265 -16.07 -14.65 -26.28
C PHE A 265 -15.05 -14.73 -25.13
N LEU A 266 -15.30 -15.54 -24.10
CA LEU A 266 -14.34 -15.73 -23.00
C LEU A 266 -12.98 -16.26 -23.47
N LYS A 267 -12.96 -17.20 -24.44
CA LYS A 267 -11.72 -17.74 -25.03
C LYS A 267 -10.92 -16.66 -25.76
N GLN A 268 -11.58 -15.77 -26.50
CA GLN A 268 -10.91 -14.64 -27.17
C GLN A 268 -10.20 -13.73 -26.17
N HIS A 269 -10.77 -13.58 -24.97
CA HIS A 269 -10.22 -12.81 -23.87
C HIS A 269 -9.39 -13.64 -22.86
N LYS A 270 -9.01 -14.88 -23.18
CA LYS A 270 -8.21 -15.78 -22.31
C LYS A 270 -8.80 -15.99 -20.90
N SER A 271 -10.13 -16.06 -20.80
CA SER A 271 -10.88 -16.19 -19.55
C SER A 271 -11.86 -17.37 -19.55
N GLU A 272 -11.61 -18.41 -20.36
CA GLU A 272 -12.50 -19.56 -20.53
C GLU A 272 -12.75 -20.36 -19.23
N HIS A 273 -11.79 -20.34 -18.30
CA HIS A 273 -11.89 -20.99 -17.00
C HIS A 273 -13.04 -20.43 -16.14
N ILE A 274 -13.43 -19.17 -16.38
CA ILE A 274 -14.52 -18.49 -15.67
C ILE A 274 -15.87 -19.10 -16.01
N PHE A 275 -16.04 -19.66 -17.20
CA PHE A 275 -17.29 -20.30 -17.59
C PHE A 275 -17.69 -21.41 -16.59
N GLN A 276 -16.71 -22.21 -16.16
CA GLN A 276 -16.93 -23.25 -15.16
C GLN A 276 -17.28 -22.65 -13.78
N MET A 277 -16.61 -21.57 -13.39
CA MET A 277 -16.84 -20.91 -12.10
C MET A 277 -18.21 -20.22 -12.01
N LEU A 278 -18.70 -19.67 -13.12
CA LEU A 278 -20.02 -19.02 -13.18
C LEU A 278 -21.18 -20.02 -13.07
N PHE A 279 -21.05 -21.18 -13.73
CA PHE A 279 -22.13 -22.17 -13.86
C PHE A 279 -21.96 -23.41 -12.96
N GLY A 280 -20.81 -23.58 -12.31
CA GLY A 280 -20.53 -24.72 -11.42
C GLY A 280 -20.41 -26.05 -12.14
N ILE A 281 -20.01 -26.05 -13.41
CA ILE A 281 -19.85 -27.28 -14.21
C ILE A 281 -18.43 -27.79 -14.00
N GLU A 282 -18.24 -28.76 -13.09
CA GLU A 282 -17.01 -29.53 -13.03
C GLU A 282 -16.82 -30.27 -14.36
N SER A 283 -15.72 -29.97 -15.07
CA SER A 283 -15.32 -30.82 -16.19
C SER A 283 -14.99 -32.19 -15.62
N LYS A 284 -15.84 -33.18 -15.88
CA LYS A 284 -15.36 -34.57 -15.92
C LYS A 284 -14.24 -34.59 -16.96
N SER A 285 -13.01 -34.66 -16.50
CA SER A 285 -11.86 -35.01 -17.34
C SER A 285 -12.14 -36.39 -17.94
N SER A 286 -12.73 -36.41 -19.14
CA SER A 286 -12.69 -37.60 -19.99
C SER A 286 -11.26 -37.74 -20.46
N GLY A 287 -10.45 -38.45 -19.67
CA GLY A 287 -9.25 -39.08 -20.17
C GLY A 287 -9.65 -40.14 -21.19
N ARG A 288 -9.31 -39.88 -22.46
CA ARG A 288 -8.95 -40.89 -23.45
C ARG A 288 -7.78 -40.36 -24.25
#